data_AF-A0A414XR13-F1
#
_entry.id   AF-A0A414XR13-F1
#
_cell.length_a   1.000
_cell.length_b   1.000
_cell.length_c   1.000
_cell.angle_alpha   90.00
_cell.angle_beta   90.00
_cell.angle_gamma   90.00
#
_symmetry.space_group_name_H-M   'P 1'
#
loop_
_entity.id
_entity.type
_entity.pdbx_description
1 polymer ?
#
loop_
_entity_poly.entity_id
_entity_poly.type
_entity_poly.pdbx_seq_one_letter_code
_entity_poly.pdbx_strand_id
1 'polypeptide(L)'
;MRQFKVLLLLIAISCSMFAQDRLSLFIGRANKYASVELSDYRKRLCIEYNTPNNLLDDYYRQCGRDWGNVGLALEIAKTSGRHMRDVCDYYKRYHRHGWDRVLIEIGIRPGSVYYNPFYDRVNYHSNCWHEHYCSYCDHHRKHHHEHYKKHKKHKHNKHYRWDDDDDDDWDDD
;
A
#
# COMPACT_ATOMS: atom_id res chain seq x y z
N MET A 1 38.03 -0.75 20.94
CA MET A 1 36.90 -1.71 20.82
C MET A 1 35.51 -1.11 21.12
N ARG A 2 35.32 -0.27 22.16
CA ARG A 2 34.01 0.35 22.47
C ARG A 2 33.48 1.28 21.36
N GLN A 3 34.34 2.13 20.80
CA GLN A 3 34.00 3.09 19.72
C GLN A 3 33.48 2.38 18.45
N PHE A 4 34.16 1.32 17.99
CA PHE A 4 33.72 0.52 16.84
C PHE A 4 32.38 -0.20 17.07
N LYS A 5 32.14 -0.69 18.30
CA LYS A 5 30.85 -1.31 18.65
C LYS A 5 29.71 -0.31 18.62
N VAL A 6 29.93 0.92 19.12
CA VAL A 6 28.93 2.00 19.08
C VAL A 6 28.66 2.45 17.64
N LEU A 7 29.70 2.57 16.81
CA LEU A 7 29.53 2.94 15.39
C LEU A 7 28.72 1.90 14.60
N LEU A 8 29.00 0.60 14.81
CA LEU A 8 28.22 -0.49 14.21
C LEU A 8 26.76 -0.48 14.67
N LEU A 9 26.52 -0.15 15.94
CA LEU A 9 25.18 -0.04 16.52
C LEU A 9 24.41 1.13 15.92
N LEU A 10 25.06 2.29 15.73
CA LEU A 10 24.47 3.45 15.06
C LEU A 10 24.18 3.19 13.58
N ILE A 11 25.07 2.51 12.86
CA ILE A 11 24.83 2.10 11.46
C ILE A 11 23.62 1.16 11.40
N ALA A 12 23.54 0.15 12.27
CA ALA A 12 22.40 -0.78 12.32
C ALA A 12 21.07 -0.08 12.66
N ILE A 13 21.08 0.93 13.55
CA ILE A 13 19.90 1.74 13.88
C ILE A 13 19.49 2.60 12.67
N SER A 14 20.44 3.26 12.00
CA SER A 14 20.11 4.08 10.83
C SER A 14 19.57 3.27 9.65
N CYS A 15 20.10 2.06 9.42
CA CYS A 15 19.58 1.16 8.38
C CYS A 15 18.17 0.64 8.69
N SER A 16 17.79 0.48 9.96
CA SER A 16 16.45 0.02 10.33
C SER A 16 15.40 1.12 10.17
N MET A 17 15.70 2.37 10.49
CA MET A 17 14.76 3.49 10.27
C MET A 17 14.48 3.71 8.78
N PHE A 18 15.51 3.73 7.92
CA PHE A 18 15.34 3.92 6.48
C PHE A 18 14.59 2.76 5.79
N ALA A 19 14.72 1.54 6.31
CA ALA A 19 14.00 0.36 5.83
C ALA A 19 12.52 0.42 6.24
N GLN A 20 12.24 0.74 7.50
CA GLN A 20 10.88 0.88 8.02
C GLN A 20 10.06 1.90 7.25
N ASP A 21 10.68 3.01 6.85
CA ASP A 21 10.02 4.04 6.04
C ASP A 21 9.58 3.49 4.68
N ARG A 22 10.39 2.64 4.04
CA ARG A 22 10.08 2.06 2.73
C ARG A 22 8.97 1.01 2.82
N LEU A 23 9.03 0.15 3.84
CA LEU A 23 8.01 -0.89 4.06
C LEU A 23 6.66 -0.25 4.40
N SER A 24 6.66 0.74 5.29
CA SER A 24 5.45 1.48 5.68
C SER A 24 4.87 2.25 4.49
N LEU A 25 5.72 2.87 3.66
CA LEU A 25 5.30 3.57 2.45
C LEU A 25 4.67 2.61 1.42
N PHE A 26 5.27 1.43 1.21
CA PHE A 26 4.69 0.39 0.35
C PHE A 26 3.31 -0.02 0.85
N ILE A 27 3.18 -0.37 2.14
CA ILE A 27 1.91 -0.80 2.74
C ILE A 27 0.86 0.30 2.59
N GLY A 28 1.22 1.54 2.91
CA GLY A 28 0.31 2.68 2.82
C GLY A 28 -0.19 2.92 1.39
N ARG A 29 0.68 2.83 0.38
CA ARG A 29 0.29 3.01 -1.03
C ARG A 29 -0.54 1.85 -1.56
N ALA A 30 -0.17 0.62 -1.20
CA ALA A 30 -0.95 -0.57 -1.53
C ALA A 30 -2.37 -0.50 -0.92
N ASN A 31 -2.49 -0.14 0.35
CA ASN A 31 -3.78 0.03 1.02
C ASN A 31 -4.62 1.17 0.42
N LYS A 32 -4.01 2.31 0.09
CA LYS A 32 -4.71 3.41 -0.60
C LYS A 32 -5.30 2.94 -1.92
N TYR A 33 -4.54 2.23 -2.73
CA TYR A 33 -5.05 1.72 -4.00
C TYR A 33 -6.11 0.62 -3.82
N ALA A 34 -5.86 -0.36 -2.93
CA ALA A 34 -6.81 -1.42 -2.63
C ALA A 34 -8.14 -0.88 -2.07
N SER A 35 -8.13 0.26 -1.37
CA SER A 35 -9.34 0.89 -0.84
C SER A 35 -10.26 1.48 -1.91
N VAL A 36 -9.71 1.86 -3.07
CA VAL A 36 -10.48 2.47 -4.16
C VAL A 36 -10.81 1.50 -5.29
N GLU A 37 -9.96 0.49 -5.52
CA GLU A 37 -10.14 -0.48 -6.61
C GLU A 37 -9.60 -1.86 -6.23
N LEU A 38 -10.25 -2.51 -5.26
CA LEU A 38 -9.81 -3.79 -4.72
C LEU A 38 -9.77 -4.91 -5.78
N SER A 39 -10.71 -4.91 -6.72
CA SER A 39 -10.81 -5.94 -7.75
C SER A 39 -9.57 -5.94 -8.66
N ASP A 40 -9.19 -4.77 -9.19
CA ASP A 40 -7.98 -4.65 -10.02
C ASP A 40 -6.70 -4.88 -9.19
N TYR A 41 -6.65 -4.41 -7.94
CA TYR A 41 -5.52 -4.69 -7.05
C TYR A 41 -5.30 -6.21 -6.88
N ARG A 42 -6.36 -6.97 -6.57
CA ARG A 42 -6.28 -8.45 -6.45
C ARG A 42 -5.85 -9.10 -7.76
N LYS A 43 -6.39 -8.66 -8.89
CA LYS A 43 -6.01 -9.16 -10.21
C LYS A 43 -4.52 -8.99 -10.48
N ARG A 44 -3.96 -7.82 -10.15
CA ARG A 44 -2.52 -7.53 -10.29
C ARG A 44 -1.67 -8.43 -9.39
N LEU A 45 -2.07 -8.64 -8.13
CA LEU A 45 -1.40 -9.59 -7.26
C LEU A 45 -1.41 -11.02 -7.84
N CYS A 46 -2.55 -11.45 -8.40
CA CYS A 46 -2.64 -12.78 -9.00
C CYS A 46 -1.65 -12.95 -10.17
N ILE A 47 -1.54 -11.94 -11.03
CA ILE A 47 -0.65 -11.94 -12.21
C ILE A 47 0.82 -11.91 -11.78
N GLU A 48 1.21 -10.94 -10.94
CA GLU A 48 2.61 -10.71 -10.57
C GLU A 48 3.20 -11.88 -9.78
N TYR A 49 2.41 -12.45 -8.86
CA TYR A 49 2.87 -13.50 -7.95
C TYR A 49 2.41 -14.89 -8.34
N ASN A 50 1.78 -15.05 -9.52
CA ASN A 50 1.19 -16.31 -9.97
C ASN A 50 0.34 -16.98 -8.89
N THR A 51 -0.50 -16.19 -8.22
CA THR A 51 -1.28 -16.60 -7.05
C THR A 51 -2.75 -16.67 -7.42
N PRO A 52 -3.44 -17.80 -7.18
CA PRO A 52 -4.88 -17.90 -7.37
C PRO A 52 -5.68 -16.90 -6.51
N ASN A 53 -6.68 -16.25 -7.10
CA ASN A 53 -7.49 -15.22 -6.43
C ASN A 53 -8.20 -15.71 -5.16
N ASN A 54 -8.58 -16.99 -5.11
CA ASN A 54 -9.22 -17.60 -3.94
C ASN A 54 -8.26 -17.77 -2.74
N LEU A 55 -6.94 -17.82 -2.97
CA LEU A 55 -5.95 -17.87 -1.88
C LEU A 55 -5.75 -16.49 -1.24
N LEU A 56 -6.02 -15.40 -1.97
CA LEU A 56 -5.82 -14.05 -1.45
C LEU A 56 -6.69 -13.75 -0.23
N ASP A 57 -7.89 -14.33 -0.12
CA ASP A 57 -8.75 -14.15 1.07
C ASP A 57 -8.18 -14.86 2.31
N ASP A 58 -7.48 -15.97 2.11
CA ASP A 58 -6.76 -16.64 3.18
C ASP A 58 -5.53 -15.83 3.61
N TYR A 59 -4.76 -15.32 2.65
CA TYR A 59 -3.61 -14.44 2.94
C TYR A 59 -4.04 -13.16 3.63
N TYR A 60 -5.14 -12.54 3.20
CA TYR A 60 -5.71 -11.36 3.86
C TYR A 60 -6.00 -11.63 5.34
N ARG A 61 -6.64 -12.76 5.66
CA ARG A 61 -6.91 -13.16 7.06
C ARG A 61 -5.61 -13.41 7.85
N GLN A 62 -4.62 -14.04 7.23
CA GLN A 62 -3.36 -14.38 7.90
C GLN A 62 -2.41 -13.18 8.06
N CYS A 63 -2.50 -12.18 7.18
CA CYS A 63 -1.68 -10.96 7.17
C CYS A 63 -2.35 -9.78 7.90
N GLY A 64 -3.16 -10.07 8.91
CA GLY A 64 -3.75 -9.04 9.78
C GLY A 64 -4.93 -8.27 9.17
N ARG A 65 -5.60 -8.83 8.15
CA ARG A 65 -6.70 -8.17 7.41
C ARG A 65 -6.29 -6.84 6.79
N ASP A 66 -5.08 -6.81 6.23
CA ASP A 66 -4.51 -5.64 5.58
C ASP A 66 -3.95 -6.02 4.20
N TRP A 67 -4.41 -5.34 3.15
CA TRP A 67 -4.04 -5.66 1.77
C TRP A 67 -2.60 -5.29 1.44
N GLY A 68 -2.07 -4.22 2.04
CA GLY A 68 -0.66 -3.85 1.96
C GLY A 68 0.25 -4.90 2.59
N ASN A 69 -0.16 -5.50 3.72
CA ASN A 69 0.54 -6.63 4.33
C ASN A 69 0.50 -7.88 3.43
N VAL A 70 -0.61 -8.15 2.73
CA VAL A 70 -0.68 -9.25 1.74
C VAL A 70 0.31 -8.99 0.60
N GLY A 71 0.30 -7.80 0.03
CA GLY A 71 1.24 -7.41 -1.02
C GLY A 71 2.70 -7.55 -0.57
N LEU A 72 3.01 -7.11 0.64
CA LEU A 72 4.37 -7.19 1.18
C LEU A 72 4.80 -8.65 1.44
N ALA A 73 3.91 -9.47 1.99
CA ALA A 73 4.18 -10.88 2.21
C ALA A 73 4.43 -11.63 0.88
N LEU A 74 3.70 -11.30 -0.18
CA LEU A 74 3.93 -11.86 -1.52
C LEU A 74 5.30 -11.45 -2.09
N GLU A 75 5.76 -10.22 -1.85
CA GLU A 75 7.10 -9.77 -2.23
C GLU A 75 8.21 -10.52 -1.50
N ILE A 76 8.01 -10.75 -0.21
CA ILE A 76 8.92 -11.53 0.62
C ILE A 76 8.99 -12.97 0.09
N ALA A 77 7.84 -13.60 -0.17
CA ALA A 77 7.76 -14.94 -0.72
C ALA A 77 8.49 -15.04 -2.06
N LYS A 78 8.19 -14.12 -2.98
CA LYS A 78 8.82 -14.04 -4.30
C LYS A 78 10.33 -13.87 -4.21
N THR A 79 10.81 -12.98 -3.35
CA THR A 79 12.23 -12.64 -3.30
C THR A 79 13.06 -13.70 -2.58
N SER A 80 12.54 -14.25 -1.48
CA SER A 80 13.21 -15.31 -0.71
C SER A 80 13.05 -16.71 -1.31
N GLY A 81 12.16 -16.88 -2.30
CA GLY A 81 11.78 -18.18 -2.85
C GLY A 81 11.02 -19.07 -1.86
N ARG A 82 10.46 -18.49 -0.78
CA ARG A 82 9.69 -19.23 0.23
C ARG A 82 8.24 -19.37 -0.18
N HIS A 83 7.60 -20.41 0.35
CA HIS A 83 6.16 -20.56 0.18
C HIS A 83 5.42 -19.46 0.97
N MET A 84 4.37 -18.88 0.40
CA MET A 84 3.60 -17.80 1.03
C MET A 84 3.07 -18.18 2.41
N ARG A 85 2.67 -19.45 2.60
CA ARG A 85 2.27 -19.98 3.91
C ARG A 85 3.36 -19.84 4.98
N ASP A 86 4.62 -20.08 4.62
CA ASP A 86 5.74 -19.93 5.54
C ASP A 86 5.90 -18.47 5.96
N VAL A 87 5.79 -17.54 5.00
CA VAL A 87 5.85 -16.10 5.26
C VAL A 87 4.72 -15.67 6.21
N CYS A 88 3.50 -16.17 6.00
CA CYS A 88 2.39 -15.94 6.93
C CYS A 88 2.69 -16.45 8.35
N ASP A 89 3.36 -17.60 8.49
CA ASP A 89 3.72 -18.14 9.80
C ASP A 89 4.83 -17.34 10.48
N TYR A 90 5.81 -16.82 9.72
CA TYR A 90 6.76 -15.84 10.23
C TYR A 90 6.08 -14.53 10.65
N TYR A 91 5.14 -14.03 9.86
CA TYR A 91 4.35 -12.85 10.21
C TYR A 91 3.61 -13.07 11.54
N LYS A 92 2.85 -14.17 11.69
CA LYS A 92 2.14 -14.48 12.95
C LYS A 92 3.07 -14.49 14.17
N ARG A 93 4.27 -15.04 14.03
CA ARG A 93 5.27 -15.12 15.12
C ARG A 93 5.89 -13.77 15.47
N TYR A 94 6.18 -12.92 14.46
CA TYR A 94 7.09 -11.79 14.64
C TYR A 94 6.50 -10.40 14.35
N HIS A 95 5.29 -10.29 13.79
CA HIS A 95 4.69 -9.01 13.37
C HIS A 95 4.58 -7.97 14.51
N ARG A 96 4.48 -8.42 15.77
CA ARG A 96 4.48 -7.54 16.96
C ARG A 96 5.77 -6.70 17.08
N HIS A 97 6.84 -7.13 16.42
CA HIS A 97 8.12 -6.44 16.36
C HIS A 97 8.35 -5.71 15.02
N GLY A 98 7.32 -5.62 14.17
CA GLY A 98 7.40 -5.00 12.85
C GLY A 98 7.93 -5.94 11.76
N TRP A 99 7.81 -5.48 10.52
CA TRP A 99 8.20 -6.24 9.34
C TRP A 99 9.71 -6.49 9.25
N ASP A 100 10.56 -5.61 9.77
CA ASP A 100 12.02 -5.84 9.77
C ASP A 100 12.39 -7.12 10.52
N ARG A 101 11.70 -7.41 11.63
CA ARG A 101 11.95 -8.65 12.36
C ARG A 101 11.56 -9.86 11.51
N VAL A 102 10.42 -9.80 10.83
CA VAL A 102 9.97 -10.86 9.91
C VAL A 102 10.99 -11.08 8.80
N LEU A 103 11.53 -10.01 8.19
CA LEU A 103 12.54 -10.08 7.14
C LEU A 103 13.84 -10.74 7.61
N ILE A 104 14.34 -10.35 8.78
CA ILE A 104 15.56 -10.94 9.37
C ILE A 104 15.40 -12.43 9.60
N GLU A 105 14.27 -12.85 10.18
CA GLU A 105 13.98 -14.26 10.49
C GLU A 105 13.79 -15.10 9.21
N ILE A 106 13.27 -14.49 8.16
CA ILE A 106 13.15 -15.12 6.83
C ILE A 106 14.50 -15.22 6.11
N GLY A 107 15.46 -14.35 6.45
CA GLY A 107 16.80 -14.31 5.87
C GLY A 107 17.05 -13.14 4.90
N ILE A 108 16.10 -12.22 4.76
CA ILE A 108 16.26 -10.98 4.00
C ILE A 108 16.90 -9.93 4.93
N ARG A 109 18.19 -10.08 5.17
CA ARG A 109 18.98 -9.22 6.07
C ARG A 109 20.08 -8.47 5.31
N PRO A 110 20.56 -7.31 5.80
CA PRO A 110 21.69 -6.62 5.18
C PRO A 110 22.86 -7.57 4.91
N GLY A 111 23.42 -7.50 3.70
CA GLY A 111 24.49 -8.39 3.24
C GLY A 111 24.04 -9.77 2.72
N SER A 112 22.75 -10.11 2.82
CA SER A 112 22.21 -11.29 2.12
C SER A 112 22.03 -10.99 0.63
N VAL A 113 22.08 -12.04 -0.20
CA VAL A 113 21.82 -11.97 -1.64
C VAL A 113 20.40 -11.49 -1.97
N TYR A 114 19.47 -11.59 -1.01
CA TYR A 114 18.07 -11.21 -1.17
C TYR A 114 17.79 -9.74 -0.83
N TYR A 115 18.68 -9.08 -0.08
CA TYR A 115 18.38 -7.77 0.52
C TYR A 115 18.16 -6.67 -0.53
N ASN A 116 19.12 -6.46 -1.43
CA ASN A 116 18.99 -5.42 -2.46
C ASN A 116 17.83 -5.73 -3.43
N PRO A 117 17.73 -6.96 -4.00
CA PRO A 117 16.60 -7.30 -4.87
C PRO A 117 15.22 -7.10 -4.23
N PHE A 118 15.10 -7.39 -2.93
CA PHE A 118 13.85 -7.19 -2.20
C PHE A 118 13.46 -5.72 -2.15
N TYR A 119 14.38 -4.84 -1.72
CA TYR A 119 14.07 -3.43 -1.62
C TYR A 119 13.88 -2.77 -2.98
N ASP A 120 14.55 -3.23 -4.04
CA ASP A 120 14.33 -2.75 -5.40
C ASP A 120 12.89 -3.04 -5.86
N ARG A 121 12.40 -4.26 -5.62
CA ARG A 121 11.01 -4.65 -5.91
C ARG A 121 10.00 -3.87 -5.07
N VAL A 122 10.24 -3.73 -3.77
CA VAL A 122 9.39 -2.94 -2.86
C VAL A 122 9.28 -1.49 -3.34
N ASN A 123 10.39 -0.86 -3.73
CA ASN A 123 10.35 0.51 -4.25
C ASN A 123 9.57 0.60 -5.57
N TYR A 124 9.84 -0.33 -6.50
CA TYR A 124 9.17 -0.39 -7.80
C TYR A 124 7.66 -0.53 -7.64
N HIS A 125 7.19 -1.57 -6.95
CA HIS A 125 5.75 -1.79 -6.79
C HIS A 125 5.07 -0.76 -5.88
N SER A 126 5.78 -0.19 -4.89
CA SER A 126 5.26 0.96 -4.14
C SER A 126 4.91 2.12 -5.08
N ASN A 127 5.79 2.45 -6.03
CA ASN A 127 5.51 3.49 -7.02
C ASN A 127 4.36 3.08 -7.96
N CYS A 128 4.31 1.83 -8.43
CA CYS A 128 3.19 1.36 -9.26
C CYS A 128 1.83 1.48 -8.53
N TRP A 129 1.75 1.12 -7.25
CA TRP A 129 0.50 1.29 -6.48
C TRP A 129 0.10 2.75 -6.35
N HIS A 130 1.07 3.64 -6.17
CA HIS A 130 0.81 5.08 -6.13
C HIS A 130 0.30 5.60 -7.48
N GLU A 131 0.92 5.20 -8.58
CA GLU A 131 0.50 5.58 -9.94
C GLU A 131 -0.91 5.07 -10.26
N HIS A 132 -1.24 3.83 -9.89
CA HIS A 132 -2.59 3.30 -10.07
C HIS A 132 -3.63 4.06 -9.25
N TYR A 133 -3.32 4.40 -8.01
CA TYR A 133 -4.18 5.23 -7.18
C TYR A 133 -4.39 6.64 -7.78
N CYS A 134 -3.31 7.31 -8.20
CA CYS A 134 -3.40 8.63 -8.82
C CYS A 134 -4.21 8.59 -10.12
N SER A 135 -3.95 7.59 -10.97
CA SER A 135 -4.71 7.36 -12.20
C SER A 135 -6.20 7.13 -11.91
N TYR A 136 -6.55 6.33 -10.92
CA TYR A 136 -7.94 6.15 -10.50
C TYR A 136 -8.58 7.49 -10.12
N CYS A 137 -7.91 8.28 -9.28
CA CYS A 137 -8.42 9.58 -8.82
C CYS A 137 -8.62 10.55 -9.98
N ASP A 138 -7.70 10.60 -10.95
CA ASP A 138 -7.79 11.49 -12.11
C ASP A 138 -8.96 11.12 -13.04
N HIS A 139 -9.17 9.82 -13.29
CA HIS A 139 -10.31 9.37 -14.08
C HIS A 139 -11.64 9.70 -13.40
N HIS A 140 -11.75 9.44 -12.10
CA HIS A 140 -13.00 9.68 -11.38
C HIS A 140 -13.27 11.17 -11.15
N ARG A 141 -12.23 12.00 -10.95
CA ARG A 141 -12.37 13.47 -10.91
C ARG A 141 -12.91 14.03 -12.23
N LYS A 142 -12.46 13.49 -13.37
CA LYS A 142 -12.97 13.90 -14.69
C LYS A 142 -14.45 13.54 -14.87
N HIS A 143 -14.87 12.36 -14.44
CA HIS A 143 -16.28 11.94 -14.52
C HIS A 143 -17.22 12.76 -13.62
N HIS A 144 -16.78 13.16 -12.42
CA HIS A 144 -17.58 14.04 -11.56
C HIS A 144 -17.70 15.47 -12.12
N HIS A 145 -16.65 16.01 -12.76
CA HIS A 145 -16.75 17.32 -13.42
C HIS A 145 -17.68 17.33 -14.64
N GLU A 146 -17.73 16.26 -15.43
CA GLU A 146 -18.65 16.16 -16.57
C GLU A 146 -20.12 16.07 -16.12
N HIS A 147 -20.41 15.30 -15.08
CA HIS A 147 -21.77 15.18 -14.54
C HIS A 147 -22.25 16.48 -13.90
N TYR A 148 -21.39 17.19 -13.18
CA TYR A 148 -21.69 18.51 -12.60
C TYR A 148 -21.99 19.57 -13.67
N LYS A 149 -21.20 19.59 -14.77
CA LYS A 149 -21.43 20.53 -15.89
C LYS A 149 -22.74 20.23 -16.64
N LYS A 150 -23.14 18.95 -16.75
CA LYS A 150 -24.40 18.58 -17.39
C LYS A 150 -25.63 19.05 -16.59
N HIS A 151 -25.57 18.99 -15.26
CA HIS A 151 -26.65 19.48 -14.38
C HIS A 151 -26.76 21.01 -14.32
N LYS A 152 -25.65 21.75 -14.45
CA LYS A 152 -25.72 23.22 -14.60
C LYS A 152 -26.37 23.64 -15.93
N LYS A 153 -26.11 22.94 -17.02
CA LYS A 153 -26.64 23.32 -18.35
C LYS A 153 -28.17 23.17 -18.46
N HIS A 154 -28.79 22.31 -17.65
CA HIS A 154 -30.25 22.14 -17.63
C HIS A 154 -30.99 23.09 -16.68
N LYS A 155 -30.31 23.73 -15.71
CA LYS A 155 -30.94 24.70 -14.80
C LYS A 155 -31.00 26.14 -15.33
N HIS A 156 -30.24 26.47 -16.38
CA HIS A 156 -30.18 27.84 -16.91
C HIS A 156 -31.32 28.25 -17.86
N ASN A 157 -32.42 27.47 -17.95
CA ASN A 157 -33.57 27.83 -18.80
C ASN A 157 -34.86 28.09 -18.03
N LYS A 158 -34.77 28.71 -16.85
CA LYS A 158 -35.91 29.41 -16.24
C LYS A 158 -35.48 30.82 -15.83
N HIS A 159 -36.21 31.76 -16.41
CA HIS A 159 -36.07 33.20 -16.27
C HIS A 159 -36.58 33.67 -14.90
N TYR A 160 -36.28 34.94 -14.57
CA TYR A 160 -36.62 35.74 -13.37
C TYR A 160 -35.79 35.41 -12.13
N ARG A 161 -35.44 36.33 -11.23
CA ARG A 161 -35.35 37.81 -11.10
C ARG A 161 -34.69 37.94 -9.71
N TRP A 162 -33.85 38.95 -9.52
CA TRP A 162 -33.19 39.28 -8.25
C TRP A 162 -34.11 39.10 -7.04
N ASP A 163 -33.59 38.56 -5.94
CA ASP A 163 -33.43 39.27 -4.67
C ASP A 163 -32.52 38.45 -3.74
N ASP A 164 -31.71 39.19 -2.97
CA ASP A 164 -30.90 38.72 -1.84
C ASP A 164 -31.78 38.02 -0.80
N ASP A 165 -31.22 37.01 -0.11
CA ASP A 165 -31.52 36.64 1.29
C ASP A 165 -30.68 35.39 1.61
N ASP A 166 -29.59 35.64 2.33
CA ASP A 166 -29.28 35.07 3.65
C ASP A 166 -29.56 33.58 3.97
N ASP A 167 -28.61 33.09 4.76
CA ASP A 167 -28.77 32.10 5.83
C ASP A 167 -28.70 30.59 5.50
N ASP A 168 -27.69 30.00 6.14
CA ASP A 168 -27.74 28.74 6.89
C ASP A 168 -27.91 27.43 6.08
N ASP A 169 -27.25 26.32 6.40
CA ASP A 169 -26.69 25.91 7.67
C ASP A 169 -25.62 24.84 7.39
N TRP A 170 -24.72 24.71 8.35
CA TRP A 170 -23.90 23.53 8.51
C TRP A 170 -24.80 22.33 8.74
N ASP A 171 -24.47 21.16 8.21
CA ASP A 171 -24.70 19.92 8.95
C ASP A 171 -23.72 18.84 8.52
N ASP A 172 -23.05 18.35 9.55
CA ASP A 172 -22.09 17.27 9.65
C ASP A 172 -22.89 16.01 10.05
N ASP A 173 -22.81 14.94 9.26
CA ASP A 173 -23.02 13.54 9.70
C ASP A 173 -22.51 12.54 8.65
#